data_AF-H7EPC1-F1
#
_entry.id   AF-H7EPC1-F1
#
_cell.length_a   1.000
_cell.length_b   1.000
_cell.length_c   1.000
_cell.angle_alpha   90.00
_cell.angle_beta   90.00
_cell.angle_gamma   90.00
#
_symmetry.space_group_name_H-M   'P 1'
#
loop_
_entity.id
_entity.type
_entity.pdbx_description
1 polymer ?
#
loop_
_entity_poly.entity_id
_entity_poly.type
_entity_poly.pdbx_seq_one_letter_code
_entity_poly.pdbx_strand_id
1 'polypeptide(L)'
;MNARKALLAAASAFLLGGAHAQVAMRTLDLSAQKPDWQSVIGGEAIAPAVETSYGIAVLTDGRMLSSCTSKGNVIWKKGVNGRPSKYFTERDDFLYVVTNDKKITLVNQSGTNLWTASNSFRITENPVIGHDGRIFVHGQSALACFGINGTRKWQVETGKIADMPTCLLNDGSVVIFMADTKDGKTTGKRFSQFGEEMEDLIFSSVVQTAVSCEQGILVALQNGSIGLCNVVNGLADSPWIQKSYIPSGAFAICYSKASGNAAFFFSTGGNTTAIILRTSNGEFLNQFALKRFSPGEIQLAKQTDAGFFIADSSTACEFAEDGTIIWEAALPQKSQWDFLYYTRSNHLILCMKDWSLKSFHTMQTTKAVYKDFWDDTYSSDIGEAEKPDTPEDAIKKQEITQSDRILGIRMFSDEKLAETQKALKAGDYGRKEREFLVGIQSELASYKESFYQKNPSQSYFARNPIYTQKLLAMMAQIGCSGFSSDFATLIRYERDPQLLSALVYASGQQMFDPDGEILTSYEIAIRSPQLQKNTALLKNVCDATFSICKYMGRPALINHGKEILRQLGSPVYDTAVREYASKTFERFASIEM
;
A
#
# COMPACT_ATOMS: atom_id res chain seq x y z
N MET A 1 64.03 -2.60 -8.21
CA MET A 1 63.67 -1.37 -7.47
C MET A 1 63.90 -0.19 -8.39
N ASN A 2 62.92 0.70 -8.53
CA ASN A 2 62.97 1.99 -9.27
C ASN A 2 63.00 1.95 -10.82
N ALA A 3 61.87 1.57 -11.41
CA ALA A 3 61.38 2.10 -12.69
C ALA A 3 59.84 2.28 -12.68
N ARG A 4 59.26 2.56 -11.50
CA ARG A 4 57.80 2.73 -11.29
C ARG A 4 57.43 3.97 -10.47
N LYS A 5 58.35 4.95 -10.32
CA LYS A 5 58.13 6.18 -9.54
C LYS A 5 58.24 7.49 -10.34
N ALA A 6 58.26 7.45 -11.67
CA ALA A 6 58.43 8.65 -12.51
C ALA A 6 57.24 8.98 -13.44
N LEU A 7 56.06 8.36 -13.23
CA LEU A 7 54.86 8.57 -14.07
C LEU A 7 53.63 9.10 -13.32
N LEU A 8 53.83 9.62 -12.09
CA LEU A 8 52.75 10.09 -11.20
C LEU A 8 52.90 11.57 -10.78
N ALA A 9 53.70 12.37 -11.51
CA ALA A 9 53.95 13.77 -11.17
C ALA A 9 53.80 14.74 -12.37
N ALA A 10 52.94 14.41 -13.34
CA ALA A 10 52.65 15.29 -14.49
C ALA A 10 51.14 15.30 -14.87
N ALA A 11 50.25 15.14 -13.88
CA ALA A 11 48.79 15.29 -14.06
C ALA A 11 48.14 16.11 -12.93
N SER A 12 48.91 17.03 -12.33
CA SER A 12 48.43 17.96 -11.29
C SER A 12 48.79 19.39 -11.66
N ALA A 13 48.27 19.88 -12.80
CA ALA A 13 48.26 21.30 -13.15
C ALA A 13 47.42 21.57 -14.42
N PHE A 14 46.13 21.22 -14.41
CA PHE A 14 45.12 21.84 -15.29
C PHE A 14 43.75 21.76 -14.57
N LEU A 15 43.72 22.24 -13.33
CA LEU A 15 42.51 22.67 -12.65
C LEU A 15 42.57 24.19 -12.65
N LEU A 16 41.85 24.81 -13.59
CA LEU A 16 41.27 26.15 -13.55
C LEU A 16 40.77 26.47 -14.97
N GLY A 17 39.45 26.52 -15.15
CA GLY A 17 38.82 26.94 -16.41
C GLY A 17 38.17 25.83 -17.24
N GLY A 18 37.53 24.84 -16.61
CA GLY A 18 36.59 23.95 -17.31
C GLY A 18 35.19 24.53 -17.26
N ALA A 19 34.86 25.46 -18.16
CA ALA A 19 33.47 25.78 -18.47
C ALA A 19 32.80 24.46 -18.89
N HIS A 20 31.99 23.88 -18.01
CA HIS A 20 31.10 22.80 -18.40
C HIS A 20 30.15 23.43 -19.41
N ALA A 21 30.36 23.14 -20.70
CA ALA A 21 29.38 23.42 -21.70
C ALA A 21 28.13 22.61 -21.31
N GLN A 22 27.20 23.26 -20.60
CA GLN A 22 25.83 22.78 -20.49
C GLN A 22 25.33 22.63 -21.93
N VAL A 23 25.27 21.41 -22.43
CA VAL A 23 24.44 21.11 -23.59
C VAL A 23 23.05 21.57 -23.18
N ALA A 24 22.53 22.61 -23.84
CA ALA A 24 21.22 23.14 -23.54
C ALA A 24 20.23 21.98 -23.67
N MET A 25 19.67 21.56 -22.54
CA MET A 25 18.67 20.51 -22.51
C MET A 25 17.49 21.00 -23.32
N ARG A 26 17.17 20.31 -24.42
CA ARG A 26 16.05 20.69 -25.27
C ARG A 26 14.78 20.27 -24.57
N THR A 27 13.99 21.24 -24.12
CA THR A 27 12.61 21.00 -23.65
C THR A 27 11.84 20.26 -24.75
N LEU A 28 11.27 19.10 -24.42
CA LEU A 28 10.41 18.34 -25.32
C LEU A 28 9.08 19.08 -25.51
N ASP A 29 8.49 19.05 -26.71
CA ASP A 29 7.15 19.59 -26.95
C ASP A 29 6.21 18.43 -27.24
N LEU A 30 5.43 18.03 -26.24
CA LEU A 30 4.53 16.87 -26.37
C LEU A 30 3.31 17.18 -27.23
N SER A 31 3.00 18.45 -27.48
CA SER A 31 1.90 18.83 -28.38
C SER A 31 2.25 18.53 -29.85
N ALA A 32 3.53 18.55 -30.19
CA ALA A 32 4.05 18.23 -31.52
C ALA A 32 4.51 16.77 -31.65
N GLN A 33 4.66 16.05 -30.53
CA GLN A 33 5.12 14.67 -30.50
C GLN A 33 3.97 13.69 -30.70
N LYS A 34 4.21 12.63 -31.48
CA LYS A 34 3.30 11.49 -31.55
C LYS A 34 3.42 10.67 -30.26
N PRO A 35 2.32 10.30 -29.58
CA PRO A 35 2.41 9.43 -28.42
C PRO A 35 2.99 8.06 -28.81
N ASP A 36 3.79 7.46 -27.92
CA ASP A 36 4.36 6.13 -28.09
C ASP A 36 3.26 5.07 -28.23
N TRP A 37 2.18 5.26 -27.46
CA TRP A 37 0.96 4.49 -27.61
C TRP A 37 -0.26 5.32 -27.20
N GLN A 38 -1.42 4.88 -27.70
CA GLN A 38 -2.72 5.40 -27.32
C GLN A 38 -3.66 4.25 -26.99
N SER A 39 -4.41 4.37 -25.90
CA SER A 39 -5.42 3.37 -25.49
C SER A 39 -6.78 4.03 -25.28
N VAL A 40 -7.85 3.40 -25.79
CA VAL A 40 -9.21 3.94 -25.67
C VAL A 40 -9.84 3.49 -24.35
N ILE A 41 -10.26 4.47 -23.54
CA ILE A 41 -10.96 4.28 -22.27
C ILE A 41 -12.46 4.43 -22.44
N GLY A 42 -13.24 3.78 -21.58
CA GLY A 42 -14.70 3.65 -21.70
C GLY A 42 -15.52 4.88 -21.30
N GLY A 43 -14.93 6.07 -21.35
CA GLY A 43 -15.53 7.33 -20.90
C GLY A 43 -14.45 8.34 -20.48
N GLU A 44 -14.87 9.48 -19.95
CA GLU A 44 -13.96 10.46 -19.37
C GLU A 44 -13.36 9.91 -18.08
N ALA A 45 -12.06 10.06 -17.89
CA ALA A 45 -11.44 9.78 -16.61
C ALA A 45 -12.04 10.73 -15.56
N ILE A 46 -12.34 10.25 -14.36
CA ILE A 46 -12.91 11.07 -13.28
C ILE A 46 -11.94 11.26 -12.10
N ALA A 47 -10.80 10.60 -12.16
CA ALA A 47 -9.71 10.65 -11.21
C ALA A 47 -8.39 10.42 -11.98
N PRO A 48 -7.24 10.81 -11.40
CA PRO A 48 -5.94 10.42 -11.95
C PRO A 48 -5.85 8.90 -12.15
N ALA A 49 -5.15 8.50 -13.21
CA ALA A 49 -4.78 7.11 -13.40
C ALA A 49 -3.88 6.64 -12.24
N VAL A 50 -3.92 5.35 -11.93
CA VAL A 50 -3.05 4.74 -10.91
C VAL A 50 -2.27 3.59 -11.53
N GLU A 51 -1.04 3.38 -11.05
CA GLU A 51 -0.14 2.35 -11.56
C GLU A 51 -0.11 1.16 -10.59
N THR A 52 -0.35 -0.04 -11.11
CA THR A 52 -0.16 -1.32 -10.43
C THR A 52 1.08 -2.02 -10.98
N SER A 53 1.48 -3.13 -10.37
CA SER A 53 2.55 -4.00 -10.88
C SER A 53 2.23 -4.70 -12.21
N TYR A 54 1.01 -4.53 -12.76
CA TYR A 54 0.62 -5.08 -14.08
C TYR A 54 0.26 -4.04 -15.15
N GLY A 55 0.01 -2.79 -14.75
CA GLY A 55 -0.15 -1.69 -15.71
C GLY A 55 -0.77 -0.45 -15.09
N ILE A 56 -1.54 0.26 -15.89
CA ILE A 56 -2.23 1.50 -15.50
C ILE A 56 -3.73 1.23 -15.44
N ALA A 57 -4.36 1.56 -14.31
CA ALA A 57 -5.80 1.49 -14.11
C ALA A 57 -6.44 2.88 -14.14
N VAL A 58 -7.60 2.98 -14.78
CA VAL A 58 -8.34 4.22 -14.98
C VAL A 58 -9.82 4.02 -14.66
N LEU A 59 -10.35 4.91 -13.83
CA LEU A 59 -11.76 4.97 -13.47
C LEU A 59 -12.46 6.06 -14.30
N THR A 60 -13.59 5.68 -14.92
CA THR A 60 -14.30 6.56 -15.86
C THR A 60 -15.75 6.82 -15.45
N ASP A 61 -16.32 7.92 -15.94
CA ASP A 61 -17.71 8.31 -15.71
C ASP A 61 -18.74 7.33 -16.33
N GLY A 62 -18.32 6.61 -17.38
CA GLY A 62 -19.03 5.49 -18.01
C GLY A 62 -19.25 4.26 -17.10
N ARG A 63 -18.97 4.38 -15.79
CA ARG A 63 -19.03 3.29 -14.80
C ARG A 63 -18.11 2.13 -15.16
N MET A 64 -16.97 2.44 -15.75
CA MET A 64 -15.98 1.46 -16.15
C MET A 64 -14.67 1.70 -15.42
N LEU A 65 -14.11 0.62 -14.87
CA LEU A 65 -12.71 0.52 -14.49
C LEU A 65 -12.00 -0.24 -15.61
N SER A 66 -10.97 0.35 -16.19
CA SER A 66 -10.18 -0.26 -17.26
C SER A 66 -8.72 -0.32 -16.83
N SER A 67 -8.01 -1.37 -17.25
CA SER A 67 -6.57 -1.47 -17.09
C SER A 67 -5.89 -1.73 -18.43
N CYS A 68 -4.73 -1.13 -18.62
CA CYS A 68 -3.86 -1.40 -19.77
C CYS A 68 -2.42 -1.61 -19.33
N THR A 69 -1.65 -2.36 -20.10
CA THR A 69 -0.21 -2.55 -19.87
C THR A 69 0.53 -1.22 -19.98
N SER A 70 1.81 -1.21 -19.57
CA SER A 70 2.73 -0.08 -19.80
C SER A 70 2.91 0.28 -21.29
N LYS A 71 2.50 -0.59 -22.21
CA LYS A 71 2.50 -0.41 -23.67
C LYS A 71 1.12 -0.03 -24.24
N GLY A 72 0.12 0.22 -23.38
CA GLY A 72 -1.23 0.65 -23.78
C GLY A 72 -2.18 -0.48 -24.20
N ASN A 73 -1.76 -1.74 -24.14
CA ASN A 73 -2.63 -2.87 -24.47
C ASN A 73 -3.65 -3.07 -23.37
N VAL A 74 -4.94 -3.14 -23.71
CA VAL A 74 -5.99 -3.41 -22.72
C VAL A 74 -5.75 -4.77 -22.07
N ILE A 75 -5.73 -4.78 -20.73
CA ILE A 75 -5.67 -6.02 -19.94
C ILE A 75 -7.11 -6.46 -19.67
N TRP A 76 -7.89 -5.62 -18.99
CA TRP A 76 -9.29 -5.90 -18.69
C TRP A 76 -10.13 -4.63 -18.62
N LYS A 77 -11.44 -4.80 -18.75
CA LYS A 77 -12.46 -3.76 -18.56
C LYS A 77 -13.59 -4.33 -17.70
N LYS A 78 -13.91 -3.67 -16.59
CA LYS A 78 -14.89 -4.17 -15.61
C LYS A 78 -15.87 -3.06 -15.24
N GLY A 79 -17.14 -3.43 -15.17
CA GLY A 79 -18.21 -2.52 -14.75
C GLY A 79 -18.11 -2.22 -13.25
N VAL A 80 -18.30 -0.96 -12.89
CA VAL A 80 -18.37 -0.49 -11.52
C VAL A 80 -19.84 -0.39 -11.09
N ASN A 81 -20.17 -0.99 -9.95
CA ASN A 81 -21.52 -0.99 -9.43
C ASN A 81 -21.85 0.36 -8.76
N GLY A 82 -22.70 1.16 -9.43
CA GLY A 82 -23.11 2.49 -8.96
C GLY A 82 -22.38 3.62 -9.67
N ARG A 83 -22.62 4.87 -9.25
CA ARG A 83 -21.94 6.03 -9.81
C ARG A 83 -20.55 6.15 -9.17
N PRO A 84 -19.45 6.06 -9.92
CA PRO A 84 -18.13 6.24 -9.34
C PRO A 84 -17.88 7.70 -8.93
N SER A 85 -17.13 7.90 -7.85
CA SER A 85 -16.68 9.20 -7.34
C SER A 85 -15.23 9.45 -7.76
N LYS A 86 -14.73 10.69 -7.61
CA LYS A 86 -13.32 11.05 -7.91
C LYS A 86 -12.29 10.39 -6.97
N TYR A 87 -12.75 9.67 -5.94
CA TYR A 87 -11.88 9.04 -4.96
C TYR A 87 -11.51 7.63 -5.41
N PHE A 88 -10.30 7.52 -5.93
CA PHE A 88 -9.73 6.33 -6.54
C PHE A 88 -8.25 6.27 -6.19
N THR A 89 -7.84 5.21 -5.49
CA THR A 89 -6.45 5.04 -5.05
C THR A 89 -5.99 3.60 -5.20
N GLU A 90 -4.67 3.43 -5.26
CA GLU A 90 -3.98 2.15 -5.32
C GLU A 90 -3.10 1.98 -4.09
N ARG A 91 -3.05 0.76 -3.55
CA ARG A 91 -2.04 0.35 -2.57
C ARG A 91 -1.82 -1.15 -2.67
N ASP A 92 -0.55 -1.54 -2.82
CA ASP A 92 -0.10 -2.94 -2.84
C ASP A 92 -0.86 -3.79 -3.88
N ASP A 93 -1.07 -3.23 -5.08
CA ASP A 93 -1.84 -3.77 -6.22
C ASP A 93 -3.35 -3.90 -6.02
N PHE A 94 -3.88 -3.41 -4.89
CA PHE A 94 -5.30 -3.27 -4.69
C PHE A 94 -5.78 -1.88 -5.10
N LEU A 95 -6.92 -1.87 -5.77
CA LEU A 95 -7.62 -0.66 -6.19
C LEU A 95 -8.81 -0.42 -5.28
N TYR A 96 -8.94 0.82 -4.79
CA TYR A 96 -10.02 1.25 -3.91
C TYR A 96 -10.89 2.25 -4.64
N VAL A 97 -12.15 1.87 -4.86
CA VAL A 97 -13.10 2.68 -5.64
C VAL A 97 -14.23 3.13 -4.73
N VAL A 98 -14.46 4.44 -4.69
CA VAL A 98 -15.64 5.00 -4.02
C VAL A 98 -16.79 5.11 -5.02
N THR A 99 -17.97 4.64 -4.63
CA THR A 99 -19.20 4.72 -5.42
C THR A 99 -20.35 5.31 -4.62
N ASN A 100 -21.20 6.08 -5.31
CA ASN A 100 -22.33 6.83 -4.77
C ASN A 100 -21.96 7.71 -3.56
N ASP A 101 -20.68 8.11 -3.50
CA ASP A 101 -20.05 8.82 -2.38
C ASP A 101 -20.22 8.14 -1.01
N LYS A 102 -20.60 6.86 -0.91
CA LYS A 102 -20.87 6.18 0.38
C LYS A 102 -20.30 4.77 0.47
N LYS A 103 -20.05 4.13 -0.66
CA LYS A 103 -19.56 2.77 -0.72
C LYS A 103 -18.09 2.76 -1.10
N ILE A 104 -17.30 2.00 -0.38
CA ILE A 104 -15.91 1.69 -0.75
C ILE A 104 -15.88 0.25 -1.26
N THR A 105 -15.26 0.04 -2.41
CA THR A 105 -15.10 -1.27 -3.04
C THR A 105 -13.63 -1.58 -3.21
N LEU A 106 -13.22 -2.76 -2.72
CA LEU A 106 -11.90 -3.30 -2.97
C LEU A 106 -11.92 -4.12 -4.25
N VAL A 107 -10.99 -3.81 -5.15
CA VAL A 107 -10.81 -4.50 -6.42
C VAL A 107 -9.37 -4.97 -6.49
N ASN A 108 -9.14 -6.23 -6.85
CA ASN A 108 -7.79 -6.70 -7.11
C ASN A 108 -7.28 -6.17 -8.46
N GLN A 109 -5.98 -6.33 -8.69
CA GLN A 109 -5.33 -6.03 -9.97
C GLN A 109 -5.88 -6.75 -11.21
N SER A 110 -6.63 -7.85 -11.06
CA SER A 110 -7.36 -8.51 -12.17
C SER A 110 -8.72 -7.86 -12.45
N GLY A 111 -9.05 -6.75 -11.78
CA GLY A 111 -10.34 -6.07 -11.89
C GLY A 111 -11.49 -6.81 -11.21
N THR A 112 -11.19 -7.80 -10.36
CA THR A 112 -12.22 -8.54 -9.63
C THR A 112 -12.64 -7.77 -8.38
N ASN A 113 -13.92 -7.46 -8.27
CA ASN A 113 -14.51 -6.91 -7.05
C ASN A 113 -14.44 -7.96 -5.93
N LEU A 114 -13.72 -7.65 -4.86
CA LEU A 114 -13.52 -8.55 -3.72
C LEU A 114 -14.61 -8.38 -2.67
N TRP A 115 -14.87 -7.13 -2.28
CA TRP A 115 -15.94 -6.76 -1.37
C TRP A 115 -16.33 -5.31 -1.55
N THR A 116 -17.53 -4.96 -1.08
CA THR A 116 -18.03 -3.59 -1.02
C THR A 116 -18.61 -3.34 0.37
N ALA A 117 -18.18 -2.26 1.01
CA ALA A 117 -18.70 -1.83 2.30
C ALA A 117 -19.45 -0.49 2.15
N SER A 118 -20.53 -0.33 2.91
CA SER A 118 -21.34 0.90 2.91
C SER A 118 -21.06 1.72 4.17
N ASN A 119 -20.94 3.04 4.02
CA ASN A 119 -20.80 3.98 5.12
C ASN A 119 -22.12 4.70 5.37
N SER A 120 -22.35 5.11 6.63
CA SER A 120 -23.51 5.94 6.99
C SER A 120 -23.34 7.40 6.58
N PHE A 121 -22.12 7.83 6.26
CA PHE A 121 -21.75 9.18 5.87
C PHE A 121 -21.24 9.25 4.42
N ARG A 122 -21.19 10.47 3.87
CA ARG A 122 -20.61 10.74 2.56
C ARG A 122 -19.09 10.75 2.68
N ILE A 123 -18.42 9.88 1.92
CA ILE A 123 -16.96 9.88 1.76
C ILE A 123 -16.56 11.12 0.95
N THR A 124 -15.61 11.88 1.47
CA THR A 124 -15.18 13.16 0.87
C THR A 124 -13.71 13.19 0.48
N GLU A 125 -12.99 12.08 0.61
CA GLU A 125 -11.57 12.00 0.25
C GLU A 125 -11.15 10.58 -0.15
N ASN A 126 -9.92 10.46 -0.67
CA ASN A 126 -9.31 9.17 -0.95
C ASN A 126 -9.16 8.32 0.32
N PRO A 127 -9.49 7.01 0.27
CA PRO A 127 -9.19 6.09 1.36
C PRO A 127 -7.69 6.07 1.69
N VAL A 128 -7.36 5.97 2.98
CA VAL A 128 -5.97 5.88 3.47
C VAL A 128 -5.73 4.45 3.96
N ILE A 129 -4.67 3.80 3.46
CA ILE A 129 -4.37 2.41 3.77
C ILE A 129 -3.22 2.35 4.78
N GLY A 130 -3.49 1.78 5.96
CA GLY A 130 -2.53 1.58 7.05
C GLY A 130 -1.52 0.47 6.76
N HIS A 131 -0.47 0.40 7.59
CA HIS A 131 0.63 -0.58 7.43
C HIS A 131 0.19 -2.05 7.55
N ASP A 132 -0.90 -2.33 8.29
CA ASP A 132 -1.52 -3.67 8.40
C ASP A 132 -2.70 -3.90 7.44
N GLY A 133 -2.81 -3.07 6.40
CA GLY A 133 -3.87 -3.16 5.39
C GLY A 133 -5.24 -2.65 5.85
N ARG A 134 -5.35 -2.08 7.06
CA ARG A 134 -6.57 -1.34 7.45
C ARG A 134 -6.86 -0.21 6.47
N ILE A 135 -8.15 0.04 6.26
CA ILE A 135 -8.60 1.10 5.37
C ILE A 135 -9.35 2.16 6.18
N PHE A 136 -8.80 3.36 6.24
CA PHE A 136 -9.44 4.52 6.83
C PHE A 136 -10.20 5.29 5.75
N VAL A 137 -11.45 5.63 6.05
CA VAL A 137 -12.30 6.47 5.20
C VAL A 137 -12.93 7.56 6.05
N HIS A 138 -12.94 8.79 5.54
CA HIS A 138 -13.57 9.90 6.25
C HIS A 138 -14.57 10.64 5.39
N GLY A 139 -15.52 11.25 6.07
CA GLY A 139 -16.44 12.23 5.52
C GLY A 139 -16.19 13.60 6.12
N GLN A 140 -17.22 14.44 6.08
CA GLN A 140 -17.15 15.80 6.66
C GLN A 140 -17.13 15.80 8.19
N SER A 141 -17.64 14.75 8.83
CA SER A 141 -17.83 14.69 10.28
C SER A 141 -17.70 13.30 10.91
N ALA A 142 -17.12 12.35 10.18
CA ALA A 142 -16.95 10.99 10.65
C ALA A 142 -15.70 10.36 10.03
N LEU A 143 -15.09 9.45 10.79
CA LEU A 143 -13.98 8.61 10.39
C LEU A 143 -14.35 7.15 10.66
N ALA A 144 -14.10 6.25 9.72
CA ALA A 144 -14.32 4.82 9.87
C ALA A 144 -13.07 4.04 9.43
N CYS A 145 -12.93 2.84 9.99
CA CYS A 145 -11.85 1.91 9.68
C CYS A 145 -12.43 0.55 9.29
N PHE A 146 -11.86 -0.05 8.24
CA PHE A 146 -12.22 -1.37 7.72
C PHE A 146 -11.00 -2.29 7.72
N GLY A 147 -11.22 -3.59 7.91
CA GLY A 147 -10.19 -4.61 7.71
C GLY A 147 -10.03 -5.00 6.24
N ILE A 148 -9.01 -5.79 5.93
CA ILE A 148 -8.77 -6.31 4.57
C ILE A 148 -9.93 -7.18 4.07
N ASN A 149 -10.73 -7.75 4.96
CA ASN A 149 -11.92 -8.53 4.64
C ASN A 149 -13.19 -7.68 4.42
N GLY A 150 -13.09 -6.35 4.51
CA GLY A 150 -14.22 -5.43 4.34
C GLY A 150 -15.11 -5.25 5.56
N THR A 151 -14.82 -5.90 6.69
CA THR A 151 -15.55 -5.69 7.96
C THR A 151 -15.19 -4.33 8.55
N ARG A 152 -16.20 -3.52 8.91
CA ARG A 152 -15.97 -2.27 9.64
C ARG A 152 -15.47 -2.59 11.04
N LYS A 153 -14.29 -2.09 11.40
CA LYS A 153 -13.67 -2.27 12.72
C LYS A 153 -14.21 -1.27 13.73
N TRP A 154 -14.41 -0.03 13.30
CA TRP A 154 -14.96 1.05 14.11
C TRP A 154 -15.40 2.24 13.25
N GLN A 155 -16.19 3.11 13.86
CA GLN A 155 -16.55 4.43 13.35
C GLN A 155 -16.64 5.42 14.51
N VAL A 156 -16.14 6.63 14.30
CA VAL A 156 -16.21 7.72 15.26
C VAL A 156 -16.73 8.99 14.59
N GLU A 157 -17.43 9.81 15.37
CA GLU A 157 -17.77 11.17 14.98
C GLU A 157 -16.58 12.08 15.32
N THR A 158 -16.19 12.94 14.38
CA THR A 158 -14.94 13.71 14.49
C THR A 158 -15.19 15.20 14.70
N GLY A 159 -16.43 15.67 14.53
CA GLY A 159 -16.70 17.08 14.25
C GLY A 159 -16.26 17.46 12.84
N LYS A 160 -16.39 18.74 12.47
CA LYS A 160 -16.14 19.20 11.10
C LYS A 160 -14.65 19.09 10.72
N ILE A 161 -14.35 18.24 9.73
CA ILE A 161 -13.00 18.04 9.18
C ILE A 161 -12.71 19.11 8.11
N ALA A 162 -11.46 19.56 8.02
CA ALA A 162 -10.98 20.43 6.95
C ALA A 162 -10.86 19.67 5.61
N ASP A 163 -10.79 20.41 4.51
CA ASP A 163 -10.49 19.87 3.18
C ASP A 163 -8.98 19.61 3.04
N MET A 164 -8.50 18.60 3.76
CA MET A 164 -7.09 18.23 3.90
C MET A 164 -6.96 16.71 3.93
N PRO A 165 -5.82 16.15 3.46
CA PRO A 165 -5.59 14.72 3.48
C PRO A 165 -5.60 14.17 4.91
N THR A 166 -6.18 13.00 5.08
CA THR A 166 -5.96 12.18 6.28
C THR A 166 -4.56 11.56 6.21
N CYS A 167 -3.79 11.67 7.29
CA CYS A 167 -2.38 11.24 7.30
C CYS A 167 -2.12 10.18 8.38
N LEU A 168 -1.30 9.19 8.05
CA LEU A 168 -0.73 8.22 9.00
C LEU A 168 0.54 8.77 9.65
N LEU A 169 0.71 8.45 10.93
CA LEU A 169 1.94 8.62 11.71
C LEU A 169 2.74 7.30 11.74
N ASN A 170 3.97 7.37 12.23
CA ASN A 170 4.92 6.26 12.30
C ASN A 170 4.48 5.09 13.21
N ASP A 171 3.54 5.31 14.13
CA ASP A 171 2.96 4.28 14.99
C ASP A 171 1.67 3.66 14.40
N GLY A 172 1.30 4.05 13.17
CA GLY A 172 0.06 3.62 12.52
C GLY A 172 -1.21 4.37 12.99
N SER A 173 -1.08 5.33 13.92
CA SER A 173 -2.18 6.24 14.27
C SER A 173 -2.46 7.22 13.13
N VAL A 174 -3.68 7.75 13.10
CA VAL A 174 -4.19 8.59 12.01
C VAL A 174 -4.49 9.99 12.50
N VAL A 175 -4.08 11.00 11.73
CA VAL A 175 -4.37 12.41 11.97
C VAL A 175 -5.36 12.91 10.95
N ILE A 176 -6.40 13.56 11.45
CA ILE A 176 -7.32 14.39 10.65
C ILE A 176 -7.11 15.85 11.01
N PHE A 177 -7.23 16.73 10.02
CA PHE A 177 -7.16 18.18 10.22
C PHE A 177 -8.57 18.73 10.40
N MET A 178 -8.77 19.58 11.41
CA MET A 178 -10.08 20.11 11.75
C MET A 178 -10.36 21.40 11.00
N ALA A 179 -11.64 21.64 10.68
CA ALA A 179 -12.07 22.89 10.06
C ALA A 179 -11.95 24.08 11.03
N ASP A 180 -12.08 23.82 12.32
CA ASP A 180 -11.90 24.83 13.36
C ASP A 180 -10.42 25.11 13.60
N THR A 181 -10.11 26.38 13.85
CA THR A 181 -8.75 26.83 14.16
C THR A 181 -8.66 27.29 15.61
N LYS A 182 -7.45 27.26 16.16
CA LYS A 182 -7.17 27.84 17.48
C LYS A 182 -6.12 28.92 17.35
N ASP A 183 -6.48 30.15 17.70
CA ASP A 183 -5.63 31.34 17.52
C ASP A 183 -5.14 31.52 16.07
N GLY A 184 -5.99 31.20 15.09
CA GLY A 184 -5.67 31.24 13.66
C GLY A 184 -4.74 30.12 13.17
N LYS A 185 -4.45 29.12 14.00
CA LYS A 185 -3.60 27.96 13.66
C LYS A 185 -4.45 26.75 13.34
N THR A 186 -3.98 25.92 12.41
CA THR A 186 -4.62 24.64 12.11
C THR A 186 -4.64 23.76 13.35
N THR A 187 -5.77 23.12 13.60
CA THR A 187 -5.89 22.07 14.62
C THR A 187 -6.06 20.72 13.94
N GLY A 188 -5.69 19.66 14.64
CA GLY A 188 -5.88 18.29 14.19
C GLY A 188 -6.30 17.41 15.35
N LYS A 189 -6.76 16.21 15.03
CA LYS A 189 -7.04 15.17 16.01
C LYS A 189 -6.31 13.91 15.62
N ARG A 190 -5.61 13.31 16.58
CA ARG A 190 -4.98 12.00 16.39
C ARG A 190 -5.87 10.90 16.94
N PHE A 191 -6.11 9.89 16.13
CA PHE A 191 -6.83 8.68 16.50
C PHE A 191 -5.91 7.48 16.45
N SER A 192 -5.99 6.59 17.44
CA SER A 192 -5.31 5.31 17.37
C SER A 192 -5.85 4.46 16.22
N GLN A 193 -5.09 3.45 15.80
CA GLN A 193 -5.54 2.45 14.83
C GLN A 193 -6.85 1.74 15.23
N PHE A 194 -7.25 1.82 16.51
CA PHE A 194 -8.43 1.19 17.09
C PHE A 194 -9.63 2.16 17.30
N GLY A 195 -9.49 3.41 16.85
CA GLY A 195 -10.57 4.41 16.90
C GLY A 195 -10.65 5.17 18.23
N GLU A 196 -9.56 5.22 18.99
CA GLU A 196 -9.49 6.06 20.20
C GLU A 196 -8.98 7.44 19.83
N GLU A 197 -9.71 8.50 20.19
CA GLU A 197 -9.15 9.85 20.17
C GLU A 197 -8.04 9.94 21.22
N MET A 198 -6.81 10.20 20.77
CA MET A 198 -5.60 10.18 21.60
C MET A 198 -5.26 11.57 22.11
N GLU A 199 -5.26 12.55 21.22
CA GLU A 199 -4.91 13.94 21.54
C GLU A 199 -5.39 14.92 20.46
N ASP A 200 -5.65 16.15 20.91
CA ASP A 200 -5.83 17.33 20.04
C ASP A 200 -4.47 17.93 19.70
N LEU A 201 -4.22 18.17 18.42
CA LEU A 201 -3.01 18.77 17.89
C LEU A 201 -3.25 20.23 17.54
N ILE A 202 -2.27 21.09 17.84
CA ILE A 202 -2.26 22.50 17.41
C ILE A 202 -0.95 22.73 16.69
N PHE A 203 -1.02 23.01 15.39
CA PHE A 203 0.16 23.32 14.60
C PHE A 203 0.65 24.73 14.90
N SER A 204 1.94 25.00 14.68
CA SER A 204 2.51 26.32 14.99
C SER A 204 1.99 27.45 14.08
N SER A 205 1.40 27.09 12.94
CA SER A 205 0.76 27.97 11.96
C SER A 205 -0.28 27.18 11.14
N VAL A 206 -0.84 27.79 10.08
CA VAL A 206 -1.76 27.14 9.16
C VAL A 206 -1.00 26.09 8.34
N VAL A 207 -1.46 24.85 8.38
CA VAL A 207 -0.93 23.77 7.53
C VAL A 207 -1.43 23.98 6.10
N GLN A 208 -0.49 24.03 5.14
CA GLN A 208 -0.82 24.15 3.73
C GLN A 208 -0.86 22.80 3.02
N THR A 209 0.03 21.89 3.40
CA THR A 209 0.06 20.53 2.85
C THR A 209 0.73 19.60 3.86
N ALA A 210 0.32 18.34 3.83
CA ALA A 210 0.84 17.29 4.68
C ALA A 210 0.88 15.97 3.91
N VAL A 211 1.95 15.19 4.12
CA VAL A 211 2.16 13.89 3.46
C VAL A 211 2.72 12.91 4.48
N SER A 212 2.16 11.70 4.52
CA SER A 212 2.71 10.60 5.33
C SER A 212 4.02 10.07 4.74
N CYS A 213 4.97 9.81 5.62
CA CYS A 213 6.22 9.10 5.35
C CYS A 213 6.46 8.07 6.46
N GLU A 214 7.52 7.26 6.34
CA GLU A 214 7.84 6.23 7.34
C GLU A 214 8.10 6.81 8.74
N GLN A 215 8.62 8.03 8.82
CA GLN A 215 8.94 8.69 10.08
C GLN A 215 7.77 9.46 10.69
N GLY A 216 6.62 9.56 10.01
CA GLY A 216 5.46 10.29 10.48
C GLY A 216 4.79 11.11 9.37
N ILE A 217 4.47 12.37 9.67
CA ILE A 217 3.80 13.30 8.76
C ILE A 217 4.74 14.46 8.47
N LEU A 218 5.14 14.61 7.20
CA LEU A 218 5.80 15.81 6.72
C LEU A 218 4.75 16.90 6.56
N VAL A 219 5.04 18.08 7.11
CA VAL A 219 4.09 19.21 7.16
C VAL A 219 4.78 20.46 6.62
N ALA A 220 4.07 21.20 5.79
CA ALA A 220 4.46 22.56 5.40
C ALA A 220 3.43 23.58 5.87
N LEU A 221 3.93 24.69 6.41
CA LEU A 221 3.14 25.71 7.08
C LEU A 221 3.16 27.03 6.30
N GLN A 222 2.08 27.80 6.39
CA GLN A 222 1.90 29.07 5.68
C GLN A 222 3.02 30.09 5.97
N ASN A 223 3.61 30.04 7.16
CA ASN A 223 4.72 30.90 7.55
C ASN A 223 6.09 30.48 6.96
N GLY A 224 6.12 29.51 6.04
CA GLY A 224 7.34 28.97 5.41
C GLY A 224 8.03 27.87 6.21
N SER A 225 7.57 27.56 7.42
CA SER A 225 8.17 26.47 8.20
C SER A 225 7.76 25.12 7.62
N ILE A 226 8.71 24.19 7.58
CA ILE A 226 8.49 22.79 7.23
C ILE A 226 8.97 21.93 8.38
N GLY A 227 8.33 20.79 8.61
CA GLY A 227 8.64 19.96 9.76
C GLY A 227 8.16 18.53 9.60
N LEU A 228 8.54 17.71 10.55
CA LEU A 228 8.01 16.37 10.74
C LEU A 228 7.19 16.37 12.03
N CYS A 229 5.98 15.83 11.97
CA CYS A 229 5.20 15.42 13.13
C CYS A 229 5.25 13.90 13.23
N ASN A 230 5.66 13.35 14.36
CA ASN A 230 5.73 11.92 14.59
C ASN A 230 5.19 11.58 15.99
N VAL A 231 5.25 10.31 16.38
CA VAL A 231 4.93 9.84 17.72
C VAL A 231 6.21 9.37 18.40
N VAL A 232 6.50 9.96 19.57
CA VAL A 232 7.60 9.59 20.47
C VAL A 232 7.02 9.32 21.84
N ASN A 233 7.30 8.14 22.42
CA ASN A 233 6.77 7.72 23.71
C ASN A 233 5.23 7.81 23.82
N GLY A 234 4.52 7.55 22.72
CA GLY A 234 3.06 7.53 22.65
C GLY A 234 2.38 8.90 22.48
N LEU A 235 3.14 9.99 22.42
CA LEU A 235 2.64 11.34 22.21
C LEU A 235 3.15 11.91 20.89
N ALA A 236 2.35 12.78 20.27
CA ALA A 236 2.78 13.51 19.09
C ALA A 236 3.90 14.50 19.46
N ASP A 237 4.98 14.48 18.67
CA ASP A 237 6.13 15.36 18.81
C ASP A 237 6.61 15.84 17.44
N SER A 238 7.54 16.79 17.43
CA SER A 238 8.20 17.28 16.22
C SER A 238 9.71 17.08 16.31
N PRO A 239 10.25 16.02 15.70
CA PRO A 239 11.68 15.71 15.80
C PRO A 239 12.58 16.79 15.20
N TRP A 240 12.06 17.50 14.19
CA TRP A 240 12.76 18.60 13.55
C TRP A 240 11.77 19.56 12.91
N ILE A 241 12.18 20.83 12.89
CA ILE A 241 11.50 21.93 12.21
C ILE A 241 12.58 22.73 11.50
N GLN A 242 12.40 22.95 10.19
CA GLN A 242 13.21 23.87 9.41
C GLN A 242 12.38 25.10 9.06
N LYS A 243 12.95 26.28 9.32
CA LYS A 243 12.36 27.53 8.85
C LYS A 243 12.87 27.77 7.44
N SER A 244 11.99 27.62 6.44
CA SER A 244 12.35 28.09 5.10
C SER A 244 12.55 29.60 5.13
N TYR A 245 13.56 30.08 4.40
CA TYR A 245 13.76 31.50 4.17
C TYR A 245 12.76 32.07 3.15
N ILE A 246 11.91 31.21 2.58
CA ILE A 246 10.87 31.58 1.62
C ILE A 246 9.58 31.81 2.41
N PRO A 247 9.06 33.06 2.52
CA PRO A 247 7.88 33.39 3.31
C PRO A 247 6.57 33.04 2.58
N SER A 248 6.53 31.85 1.98
CA SER A 248 5.34 31.20 1.45
C SER A 248 5.43 29.77 1.92
N GLY A 249 4.36 29.16 2.43
CA GLY A 249 4.41 27.72 2.70
C GLY A 249 4.57 26.91 1.41
N ALA A 250 4.99 25.65 1.57
CA ALA A 250 5.12 24.76 0.43
C ALA A 250 3.74 24.37 -0.09
N PHE A 251 3.59 24.27 -1.40
CA PHE A 251 2.33 23.85 -2.04
C PHE A 251 2.31 22.34 -2.34
N ALA A 252 3.46 21.68 -2.37
CA ALA A 252 3.58 20.24 -2.58
C ALA A 252 4.75 19.66 -1.78
N ILE A 253 4.60 18.39 -1.39
CA ILE A 253 5.64 17.58 -0.74
C ILE A 253 5.72 16.25 -1.50
N CYS A 254 6.94 15.84 -1.86
CA CYS A 254 7.21 14.49 -2.36
C CYS A 254 8.16 13.78 -1.42
N TYR A 255 7.74 12.65 -0.86
CA TYR A 255 8.61 11.76 -0.08
C TYR A 255 9.13 10.64 -0.97
N SER A 256 10.45 10.39 -0.90
CA SER A 256 11.12 9.24 -1.52
C SER A 256 11.44 8.19 -0.46
N LYS A 257 10.74 7.05 -0.51
CA LYS A 257 11.06 5.92 0.40
C LYS A 257 12.44 5.33 0.11
N ALA A 258 12.85 5.28 -1.16
CA ALA A 258 14.12 4.68 -1.55
C ALA A 258 15.35 5.44 -1.02
N SER A 259 15.31 6.78 -1.00
CA SER A 259 16.41 7.61 -0.51
C SER A 259 16.23 8.08 0.93
N GLY A 260 15.02 8.02 1.49
CA GLY A 260 14.71 8.60 2.79
C GLY A 260 14.71 10.14 2.79
N ASN A 261 14.55 10.74 1.61
CA ASN A 261 14.57 12.19 1.42
C ASN A 261 13.19 12.70 0.98
N ALA A 262 12.95 13.99 1.16
CA ALA A 262 11.73 14.65 0.70
C ALA A 262 12.03 15.97 0.01
N ALA A 263 11.30 16.23 -1.07
CA ALA A 263 11.27 17.51 -1.77
C ALA A 263 10.07 18.33 -1.31
N PHE A 264 10.32 19.57 -0.89
CA PHE A 264 9.32 20.58 -0.57
C PHE A 264 9.34 21.66 -1.64
N PHE A 265 8.19 21.94 -2.25
CA PHE A 265 8.08 22.87 -3.36
C PHE A 265 7.41 24.18 -2.94
N PHE A 266 8.11 25.29 -3.18
CA PHE A 266 7.73 26.64 -2.77
C PHE A 266 7.52 27.55 -3.98
N SER A 267 6.70 28.59 -3.79
CA SER A 267 6.57 29.70 -4.74
C SER A 267 7.53 30.83 -4.36
N THR A 268 8.41 31.28 -5.26
CA THR A 268 9.30 32.41 -4.99
C THR A 268 9.44 33.30 -6.21
N GLY A 269 8.85 34.50 -6.17
CA GLY A 269 9.00 35.49 -7.24
C GLY A 269 8.54 34.99 -8.62
N GLY A 270 7.50 34.15 -8.66
CA GLY A 270 6.98 33.55 -9.91
C GLY A 270 7.73 32.31 -10.40
N ASN A 271 8.75 31.84 -9.67
CA ASN A 271 9.40 30.56 -9.93
C ASN A 271 9.04 29.55 -8.83
N THR A 272 9.23 28.27 -9.12
CA THR A 272 9.18 27.22 -8.11
C THR A 272 10.57 26.98 -7.54
N THR A 273 10.68 26.84 -6.22
CA THR A 273 11.92 26.42 -5.56
C THR A 273 11.69 25.07 -4.91
N ALA A 274 12.57 24.10 -5.17
CA ALA A 274 12.60 22.83 -4.46
C ALA A 274 13.63 22.91 -3.33
N ILE A 275 13.25 22.45 -2.14
CA ILE A 275 14.15 22.21 -1.00
C ILE A 275 14.14 20.71 -0.72
N ILE A 276 15.32 20.09 -0.74
CA ILE A 276 15.50 18.67 -0.48
C ILE A 276 16.04 18.50 0.95
N LEU A 277 15.30 17.74 1.76
CA LEU A 277 15.68 17.41 3.13
C LEU A 277 15.75 15.90 3.33
N ARG A 278 16.58 15.45 4.27
CA ARG A 278 16.49 14.09 4.80
C ARG A 278 15.37 14.00 5.84
N THR A 279 14.46 13.03 5.69
CA THR A 279 13.26 12.96 6.56
C THR A 279 13.59 12.49 7.98
N SER A 280 14.67 11.73 8.17
CA SER A 280 15.04 11.17 9.48
C SER A 280 15.50 12.21 10.49
N ASN A 281 16.10 13.32 10.05
CA ASN A 281 16.70 14.33 10.92
C ASN A 281 16.46 15.79 10.47
N GLY A 282 15.79 16.01 9.33
CA GLY A 282 15.55 17.35 8.80
C GLY A 282 16.82 18.01 8.25
N GLU A 283 17.87 17.25 7.96
CA GLU A 283 19.11 17.76 7.37
C GLU A 283 18.83 18.35 6.01
N PHE A 284 19.28 19.60 5.82
CA PHE A 284 19.25 20.26 4.52
C PHE A 284 20.26 19.62 3.59
N LEU A 285 19.79 19.07 2.48
CA LEU A 285 20.63 18.44 1.48
C LEU A 285 20.86 19.37 0.29
N ASN A 286 19.80 20.01 -0.20
CA ASN A 286 19.89 20.83 -1.39
C ASN A 286 18.75 21.83 -1.56
N GLN A 287 18.98 22.85 -2.38
CA GLN A 287 17.95 23.80 -2.83
C GLN A 287 18.25 24.26 -4.26
N PHE A 288 17.23 24.27 -5.11
CA PHE A 288 17.35 24.74 -6.48
C PHE A 288 16.04 25.31 -7.02
N ALA A 289 16.15 26.18 -8.01
CA ALA A 289 15.00 26.79 -8.66
C ALA A 289 14.57 25.97 -9.90
N LEU A 290 13.28 25.67 -9.97
CA LEU A 290 12.59 25.13 -11.13
C LEU A 290 11.92 26.30 -11.87
N LYS A 291 12.35 26.53 -13.10
CA LYS A 291 11.78 27.57 -13.96
C LYS A 291 10.45 27.09 -14.54
N ARG A 292 9.57 28.02 -14.90
CA ARG A 292 8.33 27.79 -15.69
C ARG A 292 7.18 27.05 -14.99
N PHE A 293 7.27 26.79 -13.69
CA PHE A 293 6.17 26.22 -12.92
C PHE A 293 5.32 27.30 -12.28
N SER A 294 3.99 27.13 -12.38
CA SER A 294 3.01 27.94 -11.66
C SER A 294 2.51 27.21 -10.42
N PRO A 295 2.86 27.67 -9.20
CA PRO A 295 2.49 27.02 -7.92
C PRO A 295 1.00 26.74 -7.72
N GLY A 296 0.11 27.56 -8.30
CA GLY A 296 -1.34 27.39 -8.21
C GLY A 296 -1.94 26.39 -9.19
N GLU A 297 -1.13 25.79 -10.08
CA GLU A 297 -1.59 24.93 -11.17
C GLU A 297 -0.97 23.53 -11.15
N ILE A 298 -0.30 23.16 -10.06
CA ILE A 298 0.35 21.85 -9.95
C ILE A 298 -0.69 20.73 -10.04
N GLN A 299 -0.47 19.82 -10.97
CA GLN A 299 -1.36 18.70 -11.26
C GLN A 299 -0.84 17.39 -10.65
N LEU A 300 0.48 17.23 -10.56
CA LEU A 300 1.11 16.07 -9.92
C LEU A 300 2.50 16.44 -9.41
N ALA A 301 2.81 15.96 -8.21
CA ALA A 301 4.17 15.86 -7.71
C ALA A 301 4.35 14.44 -7.15
N LYS A 302 5.41 13.75 -7.55
CA LYS A 302 5.60 12.32 -7.25
C LYS A 302 7.10 11.97 -7.16
N GLN A 303 7.44 10.95 -6.36
CA GLN A 303 8.76 10.31 -6.36
C GLN A 303 8.99 9.43 -7.61
N THR A 304 10.23 9.35 -8.06
CA THR A 304 10.68 8.53 -9.20
C THR A 304 11.96 7.81 -8.81
N ASP A 305 12.37 6.79 -9.57
CA ASP A 305 13.64 6.09 -9.31
C ASP A 305 14.85 7.02 -9.47
N ALA A 306 14.73 8.06 -10.29
CA ALA A 306 15.80 9.00 -10.57
C ALA A 306 15.76 10.26 -9.67
N GLY A 307 14.71 10.45 -8.86
CA GLY A 307 14.52 11.63 -8.02
C GLY A 307 13.05 12.00 -7.88
N PHE A 308 12.64 13.16 -8.39
CA PHE A 308 11.28 13.67 -8.27
C PHE A 308 10.72 14.16 -9.60
N PHE A 309 9.42 13.92 -9.78
CA PHE A 309 8.62 14.41 -10.88
C PHE A 309 7.66 15.49 -10.40
N ILE A 310 7.51 16.55 -11.18
CA ILE A 310 6.51 17.61 -10.98
C ILE A 310 5.92 18.07 -12.31
N ALA A 311 4.61 18.32 -12.32
CA ALA A 311 3.91 18.84 -13.47
C ALA A 311 2.84 19.85 -13.06
N ASP A 312 2.72 20.92 -13.84
CA ASP A 312 1.57 21.84 -13.83
C ASP A 312 0.70 21.64 -15.08
N SER A 313 -0.12 22.64 -15.44
CA SER A 313 -1.00 22.59 -16.60
C SER A 313 -0.28 22.65 -17.95
N SER A 314 1.01 23.04 -17.96
CA SER A 314 1.77 23.44 -19.14
C SER A 314 3.15 22.80 -19.23
N THR A 315 3.74 22.38 -18.11
CA THR A 315 5.11 21.89 -18.03
C THR A 315 5.17 20.65 -17.15
N ALA A 316 5.98 19.67 -17.54
CA ALA A 316 6.35 18.52 -16.74
C ALA A 316 7.88 18.40 -16.68
N CYS A 317 8.41 18.06 -15.51
CA CYS A 317 9.85 17.96 -15.28
C CYS A 317 10.14 16.82 -14.32
N GLU A 318 11.18 16.05 -14.64
CA GLU A 318 11.82 15.13 -13.71
C GLU A 318 13.22 15.63 -13.41
N PHE A 319 13.60 15.62 -12.14
CA PHE A 319 14.90 16.08 -11.69
C PHE A 319 15.44 15.17 -10.57
N ALA A 320 16.76 15.01 -10.56
CA ALA A 320 17.47 14.30 -9.52
C ALA A 320 17.53 15.12 -8.22
N GLU A 321 17.82 14.47 -7.10
CA GLU A 321 17.86 15.14 -5.79
C GLU A 321 18.93 16.25 -5.69
N ASP A 322 19.96 16.19 -6.53
CA ASP A 322 20.99 17.23 -6.66
C ASP A 322 20.53 18.45 -7.51
N GLY A 323 19.30 18.43 -8.03
CA GLY A 323 18.72 19.48 -8.85
C GLY A 323 19.05 19.37 -10.33
N THR A 324 19.78 18.32 -10.74
CA THR A 324 19.99 18.01 -12.16
C THR A 324 18.65 17.70 -12.80
N ILE A 325 18.23 18.53 -13.76
CA ILE A 325 17.06 18.22 -14.60
C ILE A 325 17.42 16.98 -15.41
N ILE A 326 16.55 15.97 -15.37
CA ILE A 326 16.71 14.73 -16.12
C ILE A 326 16.02 14.87 -17.48
N TRP A 327 14.77 15.36 -17.46
CA TRP A 327 14.07 15.83 -18.65
C TRP A 327 13.02 16.88 -18.29
N GLU A 328 12.66 17.70 -19.27
CA GLU A 328 11.61 18.71 -19.17
C GLU A 328 10.77 18.66 -20.47
N ALA A 329 9.46 18.80 -20.34
CA ALA A 329 8.55 18.87 -21.48
C ALA A 329 7.45 19.91 -21.31
N ALA A 330 7.11 20.58 -22.40
CA ALA A 330 5.88 21.33 -22.55
C ALA A 330 4.71 20.36 -22.83
N LEU A 331 3.64 20.51 -22.08
CA LEU A 331 2.43 19.70 -22.18
C LEU A 331 1.47 20.25 -23.25
N PRO A 332 0.59 19.40 -23.82
CA PRO A 332 -0.52 19.87 -24.63
C PRO A 332 -1.42 20.82 -23.83
N GLN A 333 -2.17 21.67 -24.53
CA GLN A 333 -3.09 22.61 -23.88
C GLN A 333 -4.01 21.89 -22.87
N LYS A 334 -4.12 22.44 -21.65
CA LYS A 334 -4.93 21.85 -20.57
C LYS A 334 -6.39 21.59 -20.96
N SER A 335 -6.91 22.32 -21.95
CA SER A 335 -8.26 22.08 -22.50
C SER A 335 -8.45 20.67 -23.08
N GLN A 336 -7.37 19.96 -23.44
CA GLN A 336 -7.38 18.66 -24.12
C GLN A 336 -7.34 17.45 -23.17
N TRP A 337 -6.96 17.63 -21.90
CA TRP A 337 -6.74 16.53 -20.95
C TRP A 337 -7.19 16.89 -19.53
N ASP A 338 -7.64 15.89 -18.78
CA ASP A 338 -8.18 16.07 -17.43
C ASP A 338 -7.14 15.78 -16.36
N PHE A 339 -6.44 14.65 -16.50
CA PHE A 339 -5.45 14.16 -15.54
C PHE A 339 -4.16 13.74 -16.23
N LEU A 340 -3.09 13.64 -15.45
CA LEU A 340 -1.82 13.06 -15.88
C LEU A 340 -1.27 12.10 -14.83
N TYR A 341 -0.40 11.20 -15.26
CA TYR A 341 0.33 10.30 -14.38
C TYR A 341 1.74 10.04 -14.93
N TYR A 342 2.72 9.93 -14.04
CA TYR A 342 4.08 9.52 -14.41
C TYR A 342 4.41 8.15 -13.82
N THR A 343 4.69 7.19 -14.71
CA THR A 343 4.90 5.77 -14.36
C THR A 343 6.32 5.51 -13.88
N ARG A 344 6.54 4.43 -13.13
CA ARG A 344 7.90 3.94 -12.79
C ARG A 344 8.72 3.55 -14.03
N SER A 345 8.07 3.19 -15.13
CA SER A 345 8.72 2.89 -16.41
C SER A 345 8.99 4.12 -17.30
N ASN A 346 9.10 5.33 -16.73
CA ASN A 346 9.43 6.58 -17.46
C ASN A 346 8.48 6.94 -18.61
N HIS A 347 7.19 6.68 -18.42
CA HIS A 347 6.11 7.14 -19.28
C HIS A 347 5.30 8.24 -18.60
N LEU A 348 5.13 9.37 -19.29
CA LEU A 348 4.12 10.37 -18.96
C LEU A 348 2.82 10.04 -19.69
N ILE A 349 1.76 9.80 -18.93
CA ILE A 349 0.43 9.45 -19.43
C ILE A 349 -0.50 10.63 -19.22
N LEU A 350 -1.20 11.03 -20.29
CA LEU A 350 -2.27 12.01 -20.25
C LEU A 350 -3.62 11.32 -20.43
N CYS A 351 -4.54 11.57 -19.50
CA CYS A 351 -5.95 11.19 -19.62
C CYS A 351 -6.66 12.28 -20.43
N MET A 352 -6.88 12.02 -21.70
CA MET A 352 -7.41 12.97 -22.68
C MET A 352 -8.95 13.03 -22.63
N LYS A 353 -9.51 14.20 -22.97
CA LYS A 353 -10.96 14.39 -23.10
C LYS A 353 -11.59 13.67 -24.28
N ASP A 354 -10.78 13.20 -25.22
CA ASP A 354 -11.21 12.35 -26.34
C ASP A 354 -11.35 10.87 -25.95
N TRP A 355 -11.46 10.59 -24.64
CA TRP A 355 -11.57 9.25 -24.04
C TRP A 355 -10.40 8.34 -24.40
N SER A 356 -9.20 8.91 -24.41
CA SER A 356 -7.98 8.15 -24.62
C SER A 356 -6.91 8.44 -23.58
N LEU A 357 -6.07 7.44 -23.34
CA LEU A 357 -4.79 7.59 -22.67
C LEU A 357 -3.74 7.76 -23.75
N LYS A 358 -2.97 8.85 -23.68
CA LYS A 358 -1.80 9.08 -24.55
C LYS A 358 -0.56 9.01 -23.69
N SER A 359 0.40 8.18 -24.11
CA SER A 359 1.64 7.98 -23.38
C SER A 359 2.83 8.51 -24.16
N PHE A 360 3.75 9.14 -23.44
CA PHE A 360 5.00 9.68 -23.96
C PHE A 360 6.14 9.13 -23.13
N HIS A 361 7.05 8.39 -23.75
CA HIS A 361 8.27 7.88 -23.13
C HIS A 361 9.30 9.00 -23.05
N THR A 362 9.81 9.27 -21.85
CA THR A 362 10.54 10.51 -21.55
C THR A 362 12.05 10.36 -21.55
N MET A 363 12.60 9.13 -21.53
CA MET A 363 14.04 8.88 -21.61
C MET A 363 14.42 7.74 -22.56
N GLN A 364 15.26 8.01 -23.57
CA GLN A 364 15.92 6.97 -24.37
C GLN A 364 17.41 6.85 -23.99
N THR A 365 17.75 6.32 -22.82
CA THR A 365 19.12 5.88 -22.58
C THR A 365 19.30 4.45 -23.10
N THR A 366 20.21 4.31 -24.07
CA THR A 366 20.61 3.03 -24.66
C THR A 366 21.32 2.16 -23.62
N LYS A 367 20.73 0.99 -23.30
CA LYS A 367 21.30 -0.14 -22.55
C LYS A 367 21.93 0.19 -21.18
N ALA A 368 21.14 0.05 -20.10
CA ALA A 368 21.38 -0.92 -19.02
C ALA A 368 20.32 -0.79 -17.91
N VAL A 369 19.86 -1.95 -17.41
CA VAL A 369 19.18 -2.21 -16.12
C VAL A 369 17.70 -1.86 -15.93
N TYR A 370 16.90 -1.72 -17.00
CA TYR A 370 15.46 -2.00 -16.87
C TYR A 370 15.16 -3.25 -17.67
N LYS A 371 15.38 -4.41 -17.03
CA LYS A 371 14.67 -5.63 -17.43
C LYS A 371 13.19 -5.23 -17.41
N ASP A 372 12.47 -5.47 -18.50
CA ASP A 372 11.03 -5.25 -18.56
C ASP A 372 10.41 -5.82 -17.27
N PHE A 373 10.08 -4.97 -16.30
CA PHE A 373 9.53 -5.38 -14.99
C PHE A 373 8.19 -6.15 -15.15
N TRP A 374 7.68 -6.15 -16.38
CA TRP A 374 6.41 -6.68 -16.83
C TRP A 374 6.54 -8.02 -17.57
N ASP A 375 7.75 -8.44 -17.93
CA ASP A 375 8.04 -9.73 -18.58
C ASP A 375 8.98 -10.55 -17.69
N ASP A 376 8.53 -11.74 -17.32
CA ASP A 376 9.18 -12.76 -16.48
C ASP A 376 9.16 -12.57 -14.95
N THR A 377 8.29 -13.37 -14.32
CA THR A 377 8.47 -14.03 -13.02
C THR A 377 9.07 -13.21 -11.88
N TYR A 378 8.21 -12.84 -10.92
CA TYR A 378 8.55 -12.72 -9.51
C TYR A 378 9.87 -11.97 -9.24
N SER A 379 9.89 -10.65 -9.44
CA SER A 379 10.91 -9.85 -8.78
C SER A 379 10.44 -9.58 -7.35
N SER A 380 10.97 -10.37 -6.42
CA SER A 380 11.00 -10.09 -4.99
C SER A 380 11.98 -8.96 -4.63
N ASP A 381 12.57 -8.27 -5.62
CA ASP A 381 13.60 -7.26 -5.40
C ASP A 381 13.01 -5.86 -5.16
N ILE A 382 11.93 -5.80 -4.39
CA ILE A 382 11.76 -4.63 -3.51
C ILE A 382 12.74 -4.92 -2.38
N GLY A 383 13.92 -4.29 -2.42
CA GLY A 383 14.95 -4.49 -1.40
C GLY A 383 14.36 -4.45 0.01
N GLU A 384 14.97 -5.21 0.92
CA GLU A 384 14.64 -5.29 2.35
C GLU A 384 14.74 -3.92 3.06
N ALA A 385 13.94 -2.95 2.64
CA ALA A 385 13.59 -1.81 3.46
C ALA A 385 12.77 -2.38 4.62
N GLU A 386 13.20 -2.12 5.85
CA GLU A 386 12.44 -2.47 7.05
C GLU A 386 10.98 -2.03 6.83
N LYS A 387 10.05 -2.99 6.90
CA LYS A 387 8.62 -2.66 6.83
C LYS A 387 8.31 -1.83 8.08
N PRO A 388 7.62 -0.68 7.96
CA PRO A 388 7.20 0.10 9.13
C PRO A 388 6.39 -0.79 10.07
N ASP A 389 6.56 -0.61 11.38
CA ASP A 389 5.92 -1.43 12.38
C ASP A 389 4.41 -1.44 12.16
N THR A 390 3.84 -2.64 12.08
CA THR A 390 2.39 -2.78 12.10
C THR A 390 1.85 -2.57 13.52
N PRO A 391 0.54 -2.29 13.70
CA PRO A 391 -0.17 -2.43 14.97
C PRO A 391 0.27 -3.66 15.78
N GLU A 392 0.46 -4.78 15.09
CA GLU A 392 0.88 -6.05 15.64
C GLU A 392 2.33 -6.03 16.16
N ASP A 393 3.24 -5.36 15.46
CA ASP A 393 4.65 -5.25 15.86
C ASP A 393 4.85 -4.22 16.98
N ALA A 394 4.08 -3.13 16.96
CA ALA A 394 4.06 -2.15 18.04
C ALA A 394 3.57 -2.77 19.37
N ILE A 395 2.54 -3.61 19.32
CA ILE A 395 2.05 -4.36 20.50
C ILE A 395 3.14 -5.29 21.04
N LYS A 396 3.81 -6.07 20.16
CA LYS A 396 4.92 -6.95 20.57
C LYS A 396 6.02 -6.16 21.30
N LYS A 397 6.37 -4.97 20.83
CA LYS A 397 7.43 -4.14 21.44
C LYS A 397 7.03 -3.55 22.81
N GLN A 398 5.76 -3.21 23.01
CA GLN A 398 5.28 -2.62 24.27
C GLN A 398 5.02 -3.66 25.38
N GLU A 399 4.65 -4.90 25.02
CA GLU A 399 4.12 -5.89 25.98
C GLU A 399 4.93 -7.20 26.07
N ILE A 400 6.08 -7.33 25.39
CA ILE A 400 7.06 -8.39 25.70
C ILE A 400 7.98 -7.93 26.85
N THR A 401 7.37 -7.68 28.02
CA THR A 401 8.03 -8.06 29.26
C THR A 401 7.60 -9.49 29.51
N GLN A 402 8.53 -10.42 29.71
CA GLN A 402 8.29 -11.84 29.91
C GLN A 402 7.44 -12.20 31.17
N SER A 403 6.67 -11.26 31.74
CA SER A 403 5.97 -11.42 33.02
C SER A 403 4.58 -12.05 32.93
N ASP A 404 3.92 -12.06 31.76
CA ASP A 404 2.60 -12.69 31.61
C ASP A 404 2.66 -14.11 31.04
N ARG A 405 3.86 -14.62 30.76
CA ARG A 405 4.11 -16.07 30.61
C ARG A 405 4.07 -16.75 31.99
N ILE A 406 3.03 -16.50 32.78
CA ILE A 406 2.73 -17.36 33.91
C ILE A 406 2.28 -18.69 33.31
N LEU A 407 3.21 -19.66 33.32
CA LEU A 407 3.03 -21.04 32.91
C LEU A 407 1.65 -21.56 33.34
N GLY A 408 0.70 -21.61 32.40
CA GLY A 408 -0.61 -22.26 32.57
C GLY A 408 -1.85 -21.35 32.46
N ILE A 409 -1.74 -20.02 32.43
CA ILE A 409 -2.91 -19.14 32.27
C ILE A 409 -3.19 -18.87 30.79
N ARG A 410 -4.43 -19.13 30.36
CA ARG A 410 -4.92 -18.86 28.99
C ARG A 410 -5.41 -17.43 28.86
N MET A 411 -5.15 -16.80 27.71
CA MET A 411 -5.61 -15.42 27.44
C MET A 411 -7.11 -15.35 27.19
N PHE A 412 -7.68 -16.44 26.67
CA PHE A 412 -9.12 -16.60 26.47
C PHE A 412 -9.66 -17.75 27.30
N SER A 413 -10.65 -17.47 28.15
CA SER A 413 -11.61 -18.48 28.60
C SER A 413 -12.54 -18.87 27.46
N ASP A 414 -13.27 -20.00 27.58
CA ASP A 414 -14.23 -20.42 26.56
C ASP A 414 -15.34 -19.37 26.30
N GLU A 415 -15.77 -18.69 27.36
CA GLU A 415 -16.74 -17.58 27.28
C GLU A 415 -16.15 -16.40 26.50
N LYS A 416 -14.97 -15.92 26.90
CA LYS A 416 -14.30 -14.78 26.26
C LYS A 416 -13.96 -15.07 24.79
N LEU A 417 -13.61 -16.31 24.47
CA LEU A 417 -13.37 -16.76 23.10
C LEU A 417 -14.64 -16.66 22.24
N ALA A 418 -15.79 -17.12 22.77
CA ALA A 418 -17.07 -17.03 22.07
C ALA A 418 -17.54 -15.59 21.89
N GLU A 419 -17.38 -14.75 22.91
CA GLU A 419 -17.68 -13.31 22.84
C GLU A 419 -16.80 -12.61 21.79
N THR A 420 -15.51 -12.91 21.78
CA THR A 420 -14.56 -12.33 20.81
C THR A 420 -14.93 -12.73 19.39
N GLN A 421 -15.22 -14.00 19.12
CA GLN A 421 -15.68 -14.46 17.80
C GLN A 421 -16.97 -13.77 17.35
N LYS A 422 -17.91 -13.58 18.28
CA LYS A 422 -19.16 -12.87 17.99
C LYS A 422 -18.87 -11.41 17.62
N ALA A 423 -17.99 -10.74 18.36
CA ALA A 423 -17.60 -9.36 18.10
C ALA A 423 -16.88 -9.22 16.74
N LEU A 424 -15.90 -10.07 16.45
CA LEU A 424 -15.15 -10.03 15.18
C LEU A 424 -16.06 -10.24 13.96
N LYS A 425 -17.08 -11.10 14.06
CA LYS A 425 -18.07 -11.29 13.00
C LYS A 425 -19.05 -10.13 12.86
N ALA A 426 -19.42 -9.48 13.96
CA ALA A 426 -20.35 -8.35 13.95
C ALA A 426 -19.70 -7.07 13.41
N GLY A 427 -18.38 -6.92 13.58
CA GLY A 427 -17.68 -5.66 13.36
C GLY A 427 -17.86 -4.69 14.52
N ASP A 428 -17.44 -3.44 14.32
CA ASP A 428 -17.58 -2.33 15.28
C ASP A 428 -17.04 -2.62 16.68
N TYR A 429 -16.00 -3.44 16.77
CA TYR A 429 -15.36 -3.82 18.04
C TYR A 429 -14.35 -2.78 18.55
N GLY A 430 -13.90 -1.86 17.69
CA GLY A 430 -13.04 -0.71 18.01
C GLY A 430 -11.90 -1.04 18.97
N ARG A 431 -11.89 -0.37 20.13
CA ARG A 431 -10.87 -0.49 21.18
C ARG A 431 -10.58 -1.93 21.63
N LYS A 432 -11.60 -2.80 21.60
CA LYS A 432 -11.47 -4.21 22.00
C LYS A 432 -10.51 -4.98 21.11
N GLU A 433 -10.27 -4.50 19.88
CA GLU A 433 -9.34 -5.14 18.96
C GLU A 433 -7.93 -5.27 19.53
N ARG A 434 -7.46 -4.28 20.30
CA ARG A 434 -6.12 -4.34 20.90
C ARG A 434 -5.99 -5.58 21.77
N GLU A 435 -6.96 -5.79 22.66
CA GLU A 435 -7.02 -6.97 23.53
C GLU A 435 -7.15 -8.27 22.73
N PHE A 436 -7.94 -8.26 21.66
CA PHE A 436 -8.10 -9.43 20.79
C PHE A 436 -6.80 -9.80 20.08
N LEU A 437 -6.06 -8.83 19.53
CA LEU A 437 -4.78 -9.05 18.86
C LEU A 437 -3.74 -9.60 19.82
N VAL A 438 -3.57 -8.97 21.00
CA VAL A 438 -2.64 -9.44 22.05
C VAL A 438 -2.96 -10.89 22.42
N GLY A 439 -4.23 -11.18 22.69
CA GLY A 439 -4.68 -12.52 23.07
C GLY A 439 -4.41 -13.54 21.97
N ILE A 440 -4.77 -13.23 20.71
CA ILE A 440 -4.54 -14.13 19.57
C ILE A 440 -3.05 -14.40 19.40
N GLN A 441 -2.20 -13.36 19.37
CA GLN A 441 -0.76 -13.51 19.16
C GLN A 441 -0.09 -14.32 20.26
N SER A 442 -0.45 -14.08 21.53
CA SER A 442 0.08 -14.83 22.68
C SER A 442 -0.28 -16.32 22.61
N GLU A 443 -1.54 -16.61 22.28
CA GLU A 443 -2.02 -17.99 22.12
C GLU A 443 -1.37 -18.69 20.93
N LEU A 444 -1.17 -17.99 19.81
CA LEU A 444 -0.46 -18.53 18.64
C LEU A 444 1.02 -18.77 18.90
N ALA A 445 1.69 -17.90 19.65
CA ALA A 445 3.07 -18.12 20.07
C ALA A 445 3.17 -19.41 20.90
N SER A 446 2.28 -19.59 21.88
CA SER A 446 2.19 -20.79 22.70
C SER A 446 1.88 -22.05 21.87
N TYR A 447 1.01 -21.93 20.87
CA TYR A 447 0.68 -23.03 19.97
C TYR A 447 1.88 -23.43 19.10
N LYS A 448 2.59 -22.46 18.52
CA LYS A 448 3.83 -22.71 17.76
C LYS A 448 4.91 -23.38 18.61
N GLU A 449 5.11 -22.91 19.84
CA GLU A 449 6.06 -23.51 20.79
C GLU A 449 5.69 -24.97 21.13
N SER A 450 4.41 -25.32 21.08
CA SER A 450 3.94 -26.67 21.40
C SER A 450 4.44 -27.75 20.43
N PHE A 451 4.76 -27.40 19.18
CA PHE A 451 5.30 -28.34 18.19
C PHE A 451 6.72 -28.82 18.52
N TYR A 452 7.46 -28.06 19.34
CA TYR A 452 8.83 -28.39 19.75
C TYR A 452 8.90 -29.12 21.10
N GLN A 453 7.75 -29.33 21.75
CA GLN A 453 7.69 -30.08 23.00
C GLN A 453 7.98 -31.56 22.75
N LYS A 454 8.48 -32.26 23.77
CA LYS A 454 8.81 -33.71 23.68
C LYS A 454 7.61 -34.56 23.22
N ASN A 455 6.40 -34.18 23.62
CA ASN A 455 5.14 -34.86 23.25
C ASN A 455 4.10 -33.84 22.72
N PRO A 456 4.17 -33.39 21.45
CA PRO A 456 3.28 -32.35 20.92
C PRO A 456 1.79 -32.71 20.99
N SER A 457 1.46 -34.00 20.86
CA SER A 457 0.09 -34.53 20.98
C SER A 457 -0.50 -34.41 22.39
N GLN A 458 0.33 -34.12 23.40
CA GLN A 458 -0.12 -33.87 24.77
C GLN A 458 -0.23 -32.38 25.10
N SER A 459 0.05 -31.49 24.15
CA SER A 459 -0.14 -30.06 24.32
C SER A 459 -1.61 -29.73 24.64
N TYR A 460 -1.84 -28.59 25.28
CA TYR A 460 -3.20 -28.12 25.54
C TYR A 460 -4.00 -28.02 24.24
N PHE A 461 -3.41 -27.49 23.18
CA PHE A 461 -4.08 -27.26 21.89
C PHE A 461 -4.52 -28.56 21.22
N ALA A 462 -3.68 -29.60 21.28
CA ALA A 462 -4.03 -30.94 20.80
C ALA A 462 -5.15 -31.58 21.65
N ARG A 463 -5.17 -31.34 22.97
CA ARG A 463 -6.19 -31.86 23.88
C ARG A 463 -7.51 -31.08 23.86
N ASN A 464 -7.52 -29.86 23.34
CA ASN A 464 -8.69 -28.98 23.28
C ASN A 464 -8.96 -28.50 21.84
N PRO A 465 -9.29 -29.42 20.91
CA PRO A 465 -9.37 -29.09 19.49
C PRO A 465 -10.46 -28.05 19.16
N ILE A 466 -11.58 -28.04 19.87
CA ILE A 466 -12.65 -27.04 19.67
C ILE A 466 -12.15 -25.63 20.00
N TYR A 467 -11.41 -25.49 21.11
CA TYR A 467 -10.78 -24.24 21.47
C TYR A 467 -9.81 -23.80 20.37
N THR A 468 -8.93 -24.70 19.93
CA THR A 468 -7.91 -24.38 18.91
C THR A 468 -8.56 -23.96 17.60
N GLN A 469 -9.59 -24.68 17.13
CA GLN A 469 -10.33 -24.31 15.91
C GLN A 469 -10.93 -22.91 16.01
N LYS A 470 -11.47 -22.54 17.18
CA LYS A 470 -12.03 -21.20 17.40
C LYS A 470 -10.95 -20.11 17.38
N LEU A 471 -9.81 -20.34 18.02
CA LEU A 471 -8.65 -19.45 17.97
C LEU A 471 -8.17 -19.22 16.53
N LEU A 472 -8.01 -20.30 15.76
CA LEU A 472 -7.59 -20.21 14.36
C LEU A 472 -8.58 -19.45 13.48
N ALA A 473 -9.88 -19.61 13.72
CA ALA A 473 -10.90 -18.84 13.03
C ALA A 473 -10.81 -17.34 13.36
N MET A 474 -10.40 -16.96 14.57
CA MET A 474 -10.24 -15.55 14.96
C MET A 474 -9.09 -14.87 14.20
N MET A 475 -8.02 -15.60 13.88
CA MET A 475 -6.91 -15.08 13.05
C MET A 475 -7.39 -14.54 11.70
N ALA A 476 -8.35 -15.22 11.07
CA ALA A 476 -8.91 -14.77 9.79
C ALA A 476 -9.94 -13.64 9.98
N GLN A 477 -10.76 -13.72 11.03
CA GLN A 477 -11.87 -12.81 11.27
C GLN A 477 -11.42 -11.40 11.66
N ILE A 478 -10.26 -11.25 12.30
CA ILE A 478 -9.74 -9.94 12.72
C ILE A 478 -9.34 -9.04 11.54
N GLY A 479 -9.20 -9.60 10.34
CA GLY A 479 -9.06 -8.83 9.11
C GLY A 479 -7.80 -7.96 9.06
N CYS A 480 -6.69 -8.48 9.59
CA CYS A 480 -5.35 -7.88 9.49
C CYS A 480 -4.49 -8.65 8.47
N SER A 481 -3.51 -7.97 7.86
CA SER A 481 -2.60 -8.56 6.87
C SER A 481 -1.44 -9.38 7.48
N GLY A 482 -1.20 -9.31 8.79
CA GLY A 482 0.02 -9.82 9.43
C GLY A 482 0.11 -11.33 9.67
N PHE A 483 -0.98 -12.10 9.51
CA PHE A 483 -1.00 -13.53 9.86
C PHE A 483 -0.55 -14.51 8.77
N SER A 484 -0.14 -14.05 7.59
CA SER A 484 0.17 -14.94 6.44
C SER A 484 1.28 -15.95 6.76
N SER A 485 2.40 -15.48 7.33
CA SER A 485 3.51 -16.33 7.78
C SER A 485 3.12 -17.26 8.92
N ASP A 486 2.24 -16.81 9.83
CA ASP A 486 1.72 -17.66 10.91
C ASP A 486 0.90 -18.81 10.33
N PHE A 487 -0.01 -18.55 9.40
CA PHE A 487 -0.77 -19.60 8.72
C PHE A 487 0.16 -20.58 8.00
N ALA A 488 1.08 -20.08 7.17
CA ALA A 488 2.01 -20.93 6.42
C ALA A 488 2.86 -21.81 7.35
N THR A 489 3.33 -21.26 8.46
CA THR A 489 4.07 -22.00 9.49
C THR A 489 3.20 -23.08 10.12
N LEU A 490 2.03 -22.71 10.65
CA LEU A 490 1.13 -23.65 11.33
C LEU A 490 0.70 -24.80 10.41
N ILE A 491 0.39 -24.53 9.14
CA ILE A 491 0.03 -25.55 8.14
C ILE A 491 1.17 -26.55 7.91
N ARG A 492 2.43 -26.09 7.90
CA ARG A 492 3.61 -26.97 7.71
C ARG A 492 3.83 -27.90 8.90
N TYR A 493 3.53 -27.47 10.11
CA TYR A 493 3.83 -28.22 11.34
C TYR A 493 2.65 -29.03 11.88
N GLU A 494 1.41 -28.61 11.68
CA GLU A 494 0.24 -29.33 12.18
C GLU A 494 0.14 -30.73 11.54
N ARG A 495 -0.18 -31.73 12.37
CA ARG A 495 -0.29 -33.15 12.00
C ARG A 495 -1.67 -33.73 12.29
N ASP A 496 -2.45 -33.10 13.16
CA ASP A 496 -3.86 -33.42 13.37
C ASP A 496 -4.68 -32.99 12.14
N PRO A 497 -5.36 -33.93 11.45
CA PRO A 497 -6.06 -33.59 10.22
C PRO A 497 -7.27 -32.65 10.41
N GLN A 498 -7.88 -32.61 11.60
CA GLN A 498 -9.02 -31.72 11.88
C GLN A 498 -8.53 -30.29 12.11
N LEU A 499 -7.47 -30.11 12.90
CA LEU A 499 -6.86 -28.81 13.13
C LEU A 499 -6.22 -28.26 11.84
N LEU A 500 -5.57 -29.11 11.06
CA LEU A 500 -5.05 -28.72 9.75
C LEU A 500 -6.18 -28.29 8.81
N SER A 501 -7.32 -28.98 8.82
CA SER A 501 -8.48 -28.57 8.04
C SER A 501 -9.03 -27.21 8.49
N ALA A 502 -9.01 -26.93 9.80
CA ALA A 502 -9.41 -25.62 10.32
C ALA A 502 -8.42 -24.51 9.93
N LEU A 503 -7.11 -24.79 9.92
CA LEU A 503 -6.06 -23.87 9.43
C LEU A 503 -6.25 -23.54 7.94
N VAL A 504 -6.44 -24.55 7.10
CA VAL A 504 -6.67 -24.38 5.66
C VAL A 504 -7.95 -23.57 5.42
N TYR A 505 -9.03 -23.90 6.13
CA TYR A 505 -10.28 -23.15 6.04
C TYR A 505 -10.08 -21.69 6.46
N ALA A 506 -9.46 -21.43 7.61
CA ALA A 506 -9.26 -20.09 8.14
C ALA A 506 -8.36 -19.23 7.23
N SER A 507 -7.23 -19.77 6.76
CA SER A 507 -6.37 -19.06 5.80
C SER A 507 -7.09 -18.78 4.47
N GLY A 508 -7.93 -19.70 4.00
CA GLY A 508 -8.82 -19.47 2.86
C GLY A 508 -9.87 -18.37 3.09
N GLN A 509 -10.29 -18.12 4.34
CA GLN A 509 -11.18 -17.00 4.71
C GLN A 509 -10.44 -15.67 4.89
N GLN A 510 -9.17 -15.69 5.31
CA GLN A 510 -8.33 -14.49 5.34
C GLN A 510 -8.00 -14.03 3.91
N MET A 511 -7.77 -15.01 3.01
CA MET A 511 -7.52 -14.86 1.57
C MET A 511 -6.23 -14.11 1.18
N PHE A 512 -5.59 -13.42 2.11
CA PHE A 512 -4.42 -12.58 1.90
C PHE A 512 -3.13 -13.42 1.95
N ASP A 513 -2.43 -13.51 0.83
CA ASP A 513 -1.16 -14.24 0.69
C ASP A 513 -0.23 -13.50 -0.30
N PRO A 514 0.33 -12.34 0.10
CA PRO A 514 1.08 -11.47 -0.81
C PRO A 514 2.29 -12.15 -1.44
N ASP A 515 2.93 -13.04 -0.68
CA ASP A 515 4.20 -13.68 -1.01
C ASP A 515 4.03 -15.19 -1.37
N GLY A 516 2.80 -15.69 -1.46
CA GLY A 516 2.52 -17.09 -1.84
C GLY A 516 2.94 -18.14 -0.79
N GLU A 517 3.22 -17.73 0.46
CA GLU A 517 3.70 -18.62 1.50
C GLU A 517 2.63 -19.62 1.95
N ILE A 518 1.36 -19.17 1.99
CA ILE A 518 0.22 -20.03 2.33
C ILE A 518 0.00 -21.05 1.22
N LEU A 519 -0.05 -20.63 -0.05
CA LEU A 519 -0.16 -21.56 -1.19
C LEU A 519 0.98 -22.58 -1.21
N THR A 520 2.21 -22.14 -0.96
CA THR A 520 3.37 -23.04 -0.83
C THR A 520 3.16 -24.07 0.30
N SER A 521 2.61 -23.65 1.44
CA SER A 521 2.32 -24.56 2.55
C SER A 521 1.24 -25.59 2.20
N TYR A 522 0.22 -25.21 1.40
CA TYR A 522 -0.78 -26.16 0.89
C TYR A 522 -0.15 -27.19 -0.04
N GLU A 523 0.69 -26.76 -0.97
CA GLU A 523 1.39 -27.65 -1.90
C GLU A 523 2.23 -28.70 -1.15
N ILE A 524 2.91 -28.29 -0.08
CA ILE A 524 3.65 -29.21 0.80
C ILE A 524 2.68 -30.17 1.50
N ALA A 525 1.58 -29.66 2.06
CA ALA A 525 0.62 -30.45 2.82
C ALA A 525 -0.04 -31.56 1.98
N ILE A 526 -0.43 -31.28 0.73
CA ILE A 526 -1.10 -32.27 -0.14
C ILE A 526 -0.20 -33.44 -0.52
N ARG A 527 1.13 -33.30 -0.42
CA ARG A 527 2.11 -34.35 -0.69
C ARG A 527 2.32 -35.32 0.48
N SER A 528 1.80 -35.00 1.66
CA SER A 528 1.91 -35.87 2.84
C SER A 528 1.09 -37.16 2.65
N PRO A 529 1.71 -38.36 2.76
CA PRO A 529 0.99 -39.62 2.59
C PRO A 529 -0.18 -39.81 3.56
N GLN A 530 -0.08 -39.24 4.77
CA GLN A 530 -1.15 -39.29 5.77
C GLN A 530 -2.37 -38.47 5.34
N LEU A 531 -2.14 -37.34 4.67
CA LEU A 531 -3.18 -36.37 4.30
C LEU A 531 -3.82 -36.64 2.94
N GLN A 532 -3.12 -37.35 2.05
CA GLN A 532 -3.63 -37.77 0.73
C GLN A 532 -4.95 -38.55 0.79
N LYS A 533 -5.24 -39.21 1.92
CA LYS A 533 -6.47 -39.99 2.13
C LYS A 533 -7.62 -39.18 2.75
N ASN A 534 -7.40 -37.92 3.12
CA ASN A 534 -8.42 -37.09 3.76
C ASN A 534 -9.17 -36.24 2.72
N THR A 535 -10.23 -36.81 2.14
CA THR A 535 -11.07 -36.17 1.12
C THR A 535 -11.59 -34.79 1.55
N ALA A 536 -12.03 -34.63 2.81
CA ALA A 536 -12.62 -33.39 3.29
C ALA A 536 -11.57 -32.25 3.36
N LEU A 537 -10.39 -32.55 3.91
CA LEU A 537 -9.27 -31.61 3.96
C LEU A 537 -8.85 -31.17 2.54
N LEU A 538 -8.71 -32.12 1.60
CA LEU A 538 -8.24 -31.81 0.25
C LEU A 538 -9.26 -30.97 -0.56
N LYS A 539 -10.56 -31.14 -0.29
CA LYS A 539 -11.59 -30.23 -0.82
C LYS A 539 -11.47 -28.82 -0.24
N ASN A 540 -11.20 -28.71 1.06
CA ASN A 540 -10.94 -27.41 1.69
C ASN A 540 -9.68 -26.74 1.11
N VAL A 541 -8.64 -27.51 0.78
CA VAL A 541 -7.45 -26.97 0.09
C VAL A 541 -7.86 -26.40 -1.27
N CYS A 542 -8.70 -27.10 -2.06
CA CYS A 542 -9.18 -26.58 -3.34
C CYS A 542 -9.88 -25.22 -3.18
N ASP A 543 -10.83 -25.11 -2.25
CA ASP A 543 -11.58 -23.87 -2.03
C ASP A 543 -10.72 -22.74 -1.48
N ALA A 544 -9.81 -23.05 -0.55
CA ALA A 544 -8.89 -22.08 0.02
C ALA A 544 -7.89 -21.56 -1.03
N THR A 545 -7.32 -22.45 -1.85
CA THR A 545 -6.46 -22.09 -2.98
C THR A 545 -7.17 -21.14 -3.94
N PHE A 546 -8.41 -21.47 -4.35
CA PHE A 546 -9.18 -20.58 -5.22
C PHE A 546 -9.46 -19.22 -4.56
N SER A 547 -9.82 -19.21 -3.28
CA SER A 547 -10.16 -17.98 -2.55
C SER A 547 -8.96 -17.03 -2.43
N ILE A 548 -7.78 -17.57 -2.11
CA ILE A 548 -6.52 -16.82 -2.09
C ILE A 548 -6.18 -16.28 -3.48
N CYS A 549 -6.21 -17.12 -4.50
CA CYS A 549 -5.90 -16.70 -5.87
C CYS A 549 -6.86 -15.62 -6.37
N LYS A 550 -8.16 -15.75 -6.07
CA LYS A 550 -9.18 -14.76 -6.40
C LYS A 550 -8.93 -13.45 -5.66
N TYR A 551 -8.64 -13.49 -4.38
CA TYR A 551 -8.43 -12.27 -3.60
C TYR A 551 -7.18 -11.52 -4.07
N MET A 552 -6.05 -12.22 -4.21
CA MET A 552 -4.80 -11.59 -4.62
C MET A 552 -4.80 -11.18 -6.09
N GLY A 553 -5.43 -11.95 -6.99
CA GLY A 553 -5.55 -11.62 -8.41
C GLY A 553 -4.22 -11.56 -9.18
N ARG A 554 -3.14 -12.14 -8.61
CA ARG A 554 -1.80 -12.16 -9.20
C ARG A 554 -1.63 -13.35 -10.14
N PRO A 555 -1.23 -13.16 -11.42
CA PRO A 555 -0.95 -14.25 -12.35
C PRO A 555 -0.01 -15.31 -11.78
N ALA A 556 1.05 -14.90 -11.06
CA ALA A 556 1.96 -15.84 -10.42
C ALA A 556 1.25 -16.74 -9.40
N LEU A 557 0.42 -16.17 -8.52
CA LEU A 557 -0.32 -16.93 -7.52
C LEU A 557 -1.45 -17.75 -8.15
N ILE A 558 -2.11 -17.22 -9.19
CA ILE A 558 -3.09 -17.96 -9.99
C ILE A 558 -2.46 -19.20 -10.63
N ASN A 559 -1.28 -19.07 -11.21
CA ASN A 559 -0.53 -20.18 -11.80
C ASN A 559 -0.12 -21.21 -10.73
N HIS A 560 0.33 -20.74 -9.56
CA HIS A 560 0.66 -21.62 -8.43
C HIS A 560 -0.58 -22.38 -7.94
N GLY A 561 -1.70 -21.70 -7.76
CA GLY A 561 -2.96 -22.33 -7.36
C GLY A 561 -3.46 -23.36 -8.37
N LYS A 562 -3.36 -23.05 -9.67
CA LYS A 562 -3.65 -24.02 -10.75
C LYS A 562 -2.77 -25.26 -10.65
N GLU A 563 -1.50 -25.10 -10.29
CA GLU A 563 -0.59 -26.23 -10.13
C GLU A 563 -0.96 -27.13 -8.95
N ILE A 564 -1.34 -26.55 -7.81
CA ILE A 564 -1.89 -27.30 -6.66
C ILE A 564 -3.09 -28.15 -7.11
N LEU A 565 -4.03 -27.55 -7.87
CA LEU A 565 -5.21 -28.27 -8.36
C LEU A 565 -4.87 -29.37 -9.38
N ARG A 566 -3.88 -29.16 -10.25
CA ARG A 566 -3.40 -30.22 -11.16
C ARG A 566 -2.81 -31.40 -10.39
N GLN A 567 -2.02 -31.14 -9.36
CA GLN A 567 -1.48 -32.20 -8.50
C GLN A 567 -2.62 -33.01 -7.86
N LEU A 568 -3.64 -32.34 -7.32
CA LEU A 568 -4.84 -32.96 -6.75
C LEU A 568 -5.70 -33.73 -7.76
N GLY A 569 -5.58 -33.42 -9.06
CA GLY A 569 -6.21 -34.16 -10.16
C GLY A 569 -5.50 -35.47 -10.52
N SER A 570 -4.32 -35.74 -9.97
CA SER A 570 -3.53 -36.94 -10.31
C SER A 570 -4.13 -38.23 -9.73
N PRO A 571 -3.85 -39.42 -10.32
CA PRO A 571 -4.40 -40.71 -9.87
C PRO A 571 -4.02 -41.15 -8.45
N VAL A 572 -3.10 -40.42 -7.78
CA VAL A 572 -2.73 -40.67 -6.38
C VAL A 572 -3.89 -40.35 -5.42
N TYR A 573 -4.78 -39.45 -5.82
CA TYR A 573 -5.93 -39.01 -5.03
C TYR A 573 -7.22 -39.73 -5.40
N ASP A 574 -8.15 -39.83 -4.45
CA ASP A 574 -9.45 -40.46 -4.68
C ASP A 574 -10.27 -39.72 -5.76
N THR A 575 -11.22 -40.42 -6.38
CA THR A 575 -12.05 -39.85 -7.46
C THR A 575 -12.83 -38.61 -7.03
N ALA A 576 -13.30 -38.54 -5.79
CA ALA A 576 -14.09 -37.41 -5.31
C ALA A 576 -13.23 -36.13 -5.15
N VAL A 577 -11.96 -36.26 -4.76
CA VAL A 577 -10.99 -35.15 -4.75
C VAL A 577 -10.67 -34.71 -6.17
N ARG A 578 -10.37 -35.66 -7.07
CA ARG A 578 -10.01 -35.34 -8.46
C ARG A 578 -11.13 -34.58 -9.18
N GLU A 579 -12.37 -35.04 -9.05
CA GLU A 579 -13.54 -34.36 -9.61
C GLU A 579 -13.75 -32.97 -9.01
N TYR A 580 -13.53 -32.81 -7.70
CA TYR A 580 -13.67 -31.51 -7.03
C TYR A 580 -12.57 -30.53 -7.45
N ALA A 581 -11.33 -31.00 -7.58
CA ALA A 581 -10.20 -30.22 -8.05
C ALA A 581 -10.43 -29.74 -9.49
N SER A 582 -10.95 -30.61 -10.38
CA SER A 582 -11.31 -30.24 -11.75
C SER A 582 -12.38 -29.14 -11.79
N LYS A 583 -13.48 -29.32 -11.05
CA LYS A 583 -14.53 -28.29 -10.94
C LYS A 583 -13.99 -26.98 -10.38
N THR A 584 -13.05 -27.06 -9.43
CA THR A 584 -12.44 -25.87 -8.86
C THR A 584 -11.50 -25.18 -9.85
N PHE A 585 -10.75 -25.95 -10.65
CA PHE A 585 -9.88 -25.44 -11.70
C PHE A 585 -10.66 -24.66 -12.75
N GLU A 586 -11.84 -25.16 -13.15
CA GLU A 586 -12.73 -24.46 -14.10
C GLU A 586 -13.15 -23.06 -13.61
N ARG A 587 -13.28 -22.85 -12.30
CA ARG A 587 -13.62 -21.53 -11.73
C ARG A 587 -12.54 -20.49 -11.99
N PHE A 588 -11.28 -20.88 -12.21
CA PHE A 588 -10.18 -19.93 -12.44
C PHE A 588 -10.39 -19.08 -13.71
N ALA A 589 -11.11 -19.60 -14.71
CA ALA A 589 -11.46 -18.84 -15.91
C ALA A 589 -12.23 -17.53 -15.60
N SER A 590 -12.89 -17.43 -14.43
CA SER A 590 -13.62 -16.24 -14.01
C SER A 590 -12.76 -15.13 -13.37
N ILE A 591 -11.53 -15.44 -12.99
CA ILE A 591 -10.63 -14.54 -12.24
C ILE A 591 -9.32 -14.23 -12.98
N GLU A 592 -9.13 -14.82 -14.16
CA GLU A 592 -7.99 -14.50 -15.02
C GLU A 592 -8.17 -13.16 -15.74
N MET A 593 -7.04 -12.51 -16.01
CA MET A 593 -6.96 -11.21 -16.67
C MET A 593 -7.27 -11.27 -18.15
#